data_AF-A0A098T585-F1
#
_entry.id   AF-A0A098T585-F1
#
_cell.length_a   1.000
_cell.length_b   1.000
_cell.length_c   1.000
_cell.angle_alpha   90.00
_cell.angle_beta   90.00
_cell.angle_gamma   90.00
#
_symmetry.space_group_name_H-M   'P 1'
#
loop_
_entity.id
_entity.type
_entity.pdbx_description
1 polymer ?
#
loop_
_entity_poly.entity_id
_entity_poly.type
_entity_poly.pdbx_seq_one_letter_code
_entity_poly.pdbx_strand_id
1 'polypeptide(L)'
;MKMQTLLVAVAVAAVLGGCQRTSFGGLNTQQQPAPLMPAPVGGVQSGQLPPPGTGTDMNSPTSFPAAPTAPTPTVAPEVAAANAPELTREALIGRWSAGTGGSTCDVFLSLTKWTGGYRAASR
;
A
#
# COMPACT_ATOMS: atom_id res chain seq x y z
N MET A 1 -20.61 -27.59 48.84
CA MET A 1 -20.07 -26.22 48.61
C MET A 1 -18.59 -26.21 48.22
N LYS A 2 -17.65 -26.71 49.03
CA LYS A 2 -16.21 -26.74 48.70
C LYS A 2 -15.83 -27.53 47.43
N MET A 3 -16.58 -28.59 47.12
CA MET A 3 -16.31 -29.44 45.95
C MET A 3 -16.81 -28.82 44.63
N GLN A 4 -17.92 -28.08 44.67
CA GLN A 4 -18.45 -27.34 43.52
C GLN A 4 -17.55 -26.14 43.15
N THR A 5 -17.01 -25.43 44.15
CA THR A 5 -16.07 -24.32 43.89
C THR A 5 -14.77 -24.82 43.27
N LEU A 6 -14.31 -26.02 43.64
CA LEU A 6 -13.12 -26.65 43.04
C LEU A 6 -13.34 -27.04 41.58
N LEU A 7 -14.50 -27.63 41.27
CA LEU A 7 -14.87 -27.99 39.89
C LEU A 7 -14.97 -26.76 38.98
N VAL A 8 -15.58 -25.67 39.48
CA VAL A 8 -15.69 -24.42 38.71
C VAL A 8 -14.32 -23.80 38.48
N ALA A 9 -13.44 -23.78 39.48
CA ALA A 9 -12.08 -23.24 39.34
C ALA A 9 -11.25 -24.00 38.29
N VAL A 10 -11.33 -25.33 38.26
CA VAL A 10 -10.63 -26.16 37.28
C VAL A 10 -11.17 -25.93 35.86
N ALA A 11 -12.49 -25.82 35.70
CA ALA A 11 -13.11 -25.55 34.41
C ALA A 11 -12.69 -24.19 33.84
N VAL A 12 -12.66 -23.15 34.68
CA VAL A 12 -12.21 -21.81 34.28
C VAL A 12 -10.73 -21.79 33.89
N ALA A 13 -9.87 -22.50 34.64
CA ALA A 13 -8.46 -22.62 34.30
C ALA A 13 -8.21 -23.33 32.97
N ALA A 14 -8.98 -24.38 32.65
CA ALA A 14 -8.89 -25.10 31.39
C ALA A 14 -9.30 -24.24 30.18
N VAL A 15 -10.36 -23.42 30.32
CA VAL A 15 -10.80 -22.49 29.26
C VAL A 15 -9.76 -21.40 29.01
N LEU A 16 -9.15 -20.84 30.06
CA LEU A 16 -8.10 -19.83 29.93
C LEU A 16 -6.78 -20.41 29.37
N GLY A 17 -6.45 -21.68 29.70
CA GLY A 17 -5.26 -22.37 29.18
C GLY A 17 -5.37 -22.80 27.71
N GLY A 18 -6.58 -23.04 27.21
CA GLY A 18 -6.83 -23.52 25.84
C GLY A 18 -6.55 -22.51 24.72
N CYS A 19 -6.38 -21.22 25.04
CA CYS A 19 -6.04 -20.19 24.05
C CYS A 19 -4.53 -20.09 23.74
N GLN A 20 -3.68 -20.88 24.41
CA GLN A 20 -2.24 -20.98 24.11
C GLN A 20 -2.04 -21.91 22.91
N ARG A 21 -2.21 -21.33 21.71
CA ARG A 21 -1.75 -21.81 20.39
C ARG A 21 -1.39 -23.31 20.31
N THR A 22 -2.32 -24.10 19.78
CA THR A 22 -1.95 -25.22 18.90
C THR A 22 -1.41 -24.66 17.58
N SER A 23 -0.23 -24.04 17.63
CA SER A 23 0.55 -23.82 16.41
C SER A 23 1.12 -25.17 16.01
N PHE A 24 0.54 -25.78 14.98
CA PHE A 24 1.17 -26.84 14.19
C PHE A 24 2.42 -26.27 13.50
N GLY A 25 3.48 -25.98 14.26
CA GLY A 25 4.76 -25.47 13.77
C GLY A 25 5.64 -26.54 13.10
N GLY A 26 5.09 -27.73 12.85
CA GLY A 26 5.85 -28.91 12.39
C GLY A 26 5.52 -29.41 10.98
N LEU A 27 4.68 -28.70 10.20
CA LEU A 27 4.42 -29.05 8.80
C LEU A 27 5.21 -28.15 7.85
N ASN A 28 6.51 -27.96 8.11
CA ASN A 28 7.44 -27.45 7.11
C ASN A 28 8.02 -28.63 6.31
N THR A 29 7.14 -29.43 5.70
CA THR A 29 7.51 -30.52 4.77
C THR A 29 7.35 -30.10 3.31
N GLN A 30 7.09 -28.81 3.05
CA GLN A 30 7.09 -28.29 1.69
C GLN A 30 8.54 -28.11 1.26
N GLN A 31 9.02 -29.05 0.45
CA GLN A 31 10.32 -29.01 -0.19
C GLN A 31 10.40 -27.73 -1.02
N GLN A 32 11.18 -26.76 -0.53
CA GLN A 32 11.34 -25.48 -1.22
C GLN A 32 12.06 -25.72 -2.56
N PRO A 33 11.51 -25.26 -3.69
CA PRO A 33 12.14 -25.42 -4.99
C PRO A 33 13.55 -24.85 -4.97
N ALA A 34 14.51 -25.58 -5.54
CA ALA A 34 15.89 -25.11 -5.65
C ALA A 34 15.94 -23.81 -6.47
N PRO A 35 16.78 -22.83 -6.08
CA PRO A 35 16.90 -21.57 -6.82
C PRO A 35 17.26 -21.80 -8.29
N LEU A 36 16.58 -21.08 -9.18
CA LEU A 36 16.88 -21.12 -10.62
C LEU A 36 18.23 -20.45 -10.90
N MET A 37 19.02 -21.04 -11.78
CA MET A 37 20.25 -20.42 -12.25
C MET A 37 19.94 -19.21 -13.15
N PRO A 38 20.65 -18.09 -13.00
CA PRO A 38 20.46 -16.94 -13.88
C PRO A 38 20.73 -17.31 -15.35
N ALA A 39 19.86 -16.86 -16.25
CA ALA A 39 20.10 -16.98 -17.68
C ALA A 39 21.30 -16.09 -18.09
N PRO A 40 22.15 -16.53 -19.04
CA PRO A 40 23.23 -15.70 -19.56
C PRO A 40 22.68 -14.40 -20.16
N VAL A 41 23.12 -13.26 -19.64
CA VAL A 41 22.80 -11.96 -20.24
C VAL A 41 23.82 -11.64 -21.32
N GLY A 42 23.34 -11.27 -22.51
CA GLY A 42 24.19 -10.76 -23.58
C GLY A 42 24.84 -9.43 -23.19
N GLY A 43 26.00 -9.12 -23.77
CA GLY A 43 26.67 -7.83 -23.56
C GLY A 43 25.83 -6.65 -24.06
N VAL A 44 25.97 -5.50 -23.41
CA VAL A 44 25.38 -4.23 -23.87
C VAL A 44 26.33 -3.56 -24.86
N GLN A 45 25.89 -3.35 -26.10
CA GLN A 45 26.61 -2.50 -27.05
C GLN A 45 26.52 -1.03 -26.61
N SER A 46 27.67 -0.43 -26.26
CA SER A 46 27.78 1.03 -26.15
C SER A 46 28.00 1.63 -27.54
N GLY A 47 27.05 2.45 -27.98
CA GLY A 47 27.18 3.33 -29.14
C GLY A 47 26.86 4.77 -28.75
N GLN A 48 27.55 5.74 -29.33
CA GLN A 48 27.21 7.14 -29.17
C GLN A 48 25.96 7.44 -30.01
N LEU A 49 24.88 7.87 -29.34
CA LEU A 49 23.70 8.39 -30.01
C LEU A 49 24.09 9.64 -30.81
N PRO A 50 23.57 9.83 -32.04
CA PRO A 50 23.76 11.06 -32.80
C PRO A 50 23.32 12.30 -31.99
N PRO A 51 23.98 13.46 -32.16
CA PRO A 51 23.61 14.69 -31.48
C PRO A 51 22.12 15.03 -31.70
N PRO A 52 21.39 15.46 -30.65
CA PRO A 52 20.00 15.86 -30.82
C PRO A 52 19.89 17.06 -31.77
N GLY A 53 19.10 16.92 -32.84
CA GLY A 53 18.63 18.06 -33.65
C GLY A 53 19.20 18.23 -35.06
N THR A 54 20.08 17.34 -35.56
CA THR A 54 20.61 17.46 -36.95
C THR A 54 20.08 16.41 -37.93
N GLY A 55 19.16 15.53 -37.51
CA GLY A 55 18.55 14.49 -38.35
C GLY A 55 17.07 14.73 -38.59
N THR A 56 16.55 14.26 -39.73
CA THR A 56 15.12 14.16 -40.06
C THR A 56 14.40 13.04 -39.30
N ASP A 57 14.93 12.67 -38.13
CA ASP A 57 14.51 11.51 -37.36
C ASP A 57 13.49 11.93 -36.28
N MET A 58 12.74 10.96 -35.75
CA MET A 58 11.63 11.11 -34.78
C MET A 58 11.96 11.90 -33.49
N ASN A 59 13.23 12.30 -33.31
CA ASN A 59 13.74 13.10 -32.20
C ASN A 59 13.96 14.59 -32.55
N SER A 60 13.51 15.05 -33.71
CA SER A 60 13.47 16.48 -34.00
C SER A 60 12.49 17.16 -33.01
N PRO A 61 12.82 18.32 -32.42
CA PRO A 61 11.87 19.07 -31.59
C PRO A 61 10.58 19.46 -32.35
N THR A 62 10.55 19.30 -33.68
CA THR A 62 9.39 19.52 -34.55
C THR A 62 8.60 18.25 -34.90
N SER A 63 9.01 17.06 -34.46
CA SER A 63 8.35 15.79 -34.81
C SER A 63 7.36 15.27 -33.76
N PHE A 64 7.13 16.02 -32.66
CA PHE A 64 6.09 15.70 -31.69
C PHE A 64 4.76 16.32 -32.12
N PRO A 65 3.65 15.55 -32.12
CA PRO A 65 2.31 16.11 -32.28
C PRO A 65 2.04 17.13 -31.17
N ALA A 66 1.28 18.18 -31.47
CA ALA A 66 0.81 19.11 -30.45
C ALA A 66 0.10 18.32 -29.34
N ALA A 67 0.46 18.59 -28.08
CA ALA A 67 -0.17 17.96 -26.94
C ALA A 67 -1.70 18.17 -27.02
N PRO A 68 -2.52 17.14 -26.74
CA PRO A 68 -3.96 17.31 -26.67
C PRO A 68 -4.28 18.44 -25.70
N THR A 69 -5.14 19.38 -26.10
CA THR A 69 -5.65 20.41 -25.20
C THR A 69 -6.32 19.69 -24.03
N ALA A 70 -5.73 19.80 -22.84
CA ALA A 70 -6.37 19.30 -21.62
C ALA A 70 -7.77 19.93 -21.54
N PRO A 71 -8.82 19.15 -21.20
CA PRO A 71 -10.11 19.75 -20.92
C PRO A 71 -9.90 20.84 -19.87
N THR A 72 -10.45 22.03 -20.12
CA THR A 72 -10.45 23.10 -19.14
C THR A 72 -10.96 22.51 -17.83
N PRO A 73 -10.18 22.55 -16.74
CA PRO A 73 -10.65 22.03 -15.46
C PRO A 73 -11.93 22.81 -15.11
N THR A 74 -13.08 22.14 -15.15
CA THR A 74 -14.38 22.73 -14.83
C THR A 74 -14.44 23.17 -13.36
N VAL A 75 -13.50 22.70 -12.55
CA VAL A 75 -13.33 23.07 -11.15
C VAL A 75 -11.91 23.63 -10.98
N ALA A 76 -11.82 24.89 -10.56
CA ALA A 76 -10.56 25.46 -10.13
C ALA A 76 -9.99 24.62 -8.97
N PRO A 77 -8.67 24.37 -8.92
CA PRO A 77 -8.08 23.66 -7.78
C PRO A 77 -8.44 24.42 -6.50
N GLU A 78 -9.06 23.72 -5.56
CA GLU A 78 -9.47 24.33 -4.30
C GLU A 78 -8.21 24.60 -3.48
N VAL A 79 -7.86 25.88 -3.38
CA VAL A 79 -6.73 26.32 -2.56
C VAL A 79 -7.24 26.46 -1.13
N ALA A 80 -6.55 25.81 -0.18
CA ALA A 80 -6.85 25.95 1.23
C ALA A 80 -6.86 27.44 1.62
N ALA A 81 -7.83 27.84 2.46
CA ALA A 81 -7.92 29.22 2.94
C ALA A 81 -6.62 29.65 3.64
N ALA A 82 -6.28 30.94 3.54
CA ALA A 82 -5.03 31.48 4.13
C ALA A 82 -4.90 31.27 5.65
N ASN A 83 -6.02 31.06 6.35
CA ASN A 83 -6.07 30.78 7.79
C ASN A 83 -6.46 29.33 8.09
N ALA A 84 -6.26 28.40 7.16
CA ALA A 84 -6.55 27.00 7.38
C ALA A 84 -5.71 26.45 8.56
N PRO A 85 -6.29 25.62 9.44
CA PRO A 85 -5.55 24.98 10.50
C PRO A 85 -4.36 24.18 9.96
N GLU A 86 -3.28 24.12 10.73
CA GLU A 86 -2.15 23.27 10.39
C GLU A 86 -2.60 21.80 10.38
N LEU A 87 -2.26 21.08 9.31
CA LEU A 87 -2.61 19.68 9.17
C LEU A 87 -1.56 18.81 9.88
N THR A 88 -1.91 18.35 11.08
CA THR A 88 -1.09 17.39 11.82
C THR A 88 -1.53 15.96 11.55
N ARG A 89 -0.67 14.98 11.87
CA ARG A 89 -1.00 13.56 11.68
C ARG A 89 -2.13 13.13 12.62
N GLU A 90 -2.10 13.67 13.82
CA GLU A 90 -3.07 13.43 14.87
C GLU A 90 -4.45 13.96 14.46
N ALA A 91 -4.50 15.06 13.72
CA ALA A 91 -5.73 15.60 13.14
C ALA A 91 -6.35 14.71 12.06
N LEU A 92 -5.59 13.77 11.48
CA LEU A 92 -6.05 12.90 10.41
C LEU A 92 -6.60 11.53 10.88
N ILE A 93 -6.48 11.21 12.17
CA ILE A 93 -6.97 9.93 12.71
C ILE A 93 -8.49 9.90 12.66
N GLY A 94 -9.07 8.79 12.22
CA GLY A 94 -10.51 8.58 12.27
C GLY A 94 -11.07 7.98 11.00
N ARG A 95 -12.39 8.10 10.83
CA ARG A 95 -13.14 7.63 9.67
C ARG A 95 -13.23 8.74 8.63
N TRP A 96 -12.92 8.38 7.40
CA TRP A 96 -13.00 9.18 6.20
C TRP A 96 -13.96 8.51 5.22
N SER A 97 -14.70 9.30 4.46
CA SER A 97 -15.47 8.80 3.31
C SER A 97 -14.73 9.22 2.05
N ALA A 98 -14.38 8.26 1.21
CA ALA A 98 -13.77 8.50 -0.08
C ALA A 98 -14.70 7.98 -1.17
N GLY A 99 -14.90 8.73 -2.26
CA GLY A 99 -15.79 8.29 -3.33
C GLY A 99 -15.36 8.78 -4.70
N THR A 100 -15.68 7.99 -5.71
CA THR A 100 -15.43 8.28 -7.13
C THR A 100 -16.57 7.72 -7.97
N GLY A 101 -17.09 8.50 -8.91
CA GLY A 101 -18.01 7.99 -9.94
C GLY A 101 -19.24 7.25 -9.40
N GLY A 102 -19.83 7.72 -8.29
CA GLY A 102 -21.04 7.15 -7.69
C GLY A 102 -20.81 6.03 -6.67
N SER A 103 -19.56 5.63 -6.42
CA SER A 103 -19.20 4.69 -5.35
C SER A 103 -18.53 5.42 -4.19
N THR A 104 -18.80 4.98 -2.95
CA THR A 104 -18.21 5.52 -1.71
C THR A 104 -17.70 4.40 -0.82
N CYS A 105 -16.50 4.55 -0.27
CA CYS A 105 -15.87 3.63 0.69
C CYS A 105 -15.57 4.35 2.00
N ASP A 106 -15.77 3.66 3.11
CA ASP A 106 -15.29 4.13 4.42
C ASP A 106 -13.81 3.75 4.58
N VAL A 107 -12.97 4.72 4.95
CA VAL A 107 -11.55 4.52 5.23
C VAL A 107 -11.24 4.91 6.68
N PHE A 108 -10.50 4.07 7.40
CA PHE A 108 -10.06 4.33 8.77
C PHE A 108 -8.55 4.57 8.80
N LEU A 109 -8.14 5.78 9.22
CA LEU A 109 -6.74 6.14 9.38
C LEU A 109 -6.31 5.97 10.85
N SER A 110 -5.11 5.42 11.05
CA SER A 110 -4.52 5.22 12.39
C SER A 110 -3.03 5.58 12.41
N LEU A 111 -2.50 5.98 13.57
CA LEU A 111 -1.07 6.31 13.72
C LEU A 111 -0.14 5.09 13.82
N THR A 112 -0.62 3.89 13.50
CA THR A 112 0.24 2.72 13.44
C THR A 112 1.14 2.82 12.21
N LYS A 113 2.46 2.86 12.43
CA LYS A 113 3.43 2.96 11.33
C LYS A 113 3.47 1.67 10.50
N TRP A 114 3.56 1.81 9.18
CA TRP A 114 3.70 0.72 8.22
C TRP A 114 4.50 1.19 7.01
N THR A 115 5.61 0.50 6.71
CA THR A 115 6.49 0.71 5.53
C THR A 115 6.41 2.10 4.89
N GLY A 116 7.08 3.09 5.49
CA GLY A 116 7.15 4.44 4.93
C GLY A 116 5.95 5.35 5.22
N GLY A 117 4.89 4.88 5.87
CA GLY A 117 3.71 5.67 6.20
C GLY A 117 2.90 5.17 7.41
N TYR A 118 1.62 5.54 7.46
CA TYR A 118 0.66 5.17 8.49
C TYR A 118 -0.43 4.25 7.93
N ARG A 119 -0.99 3.37 8.77
CA ARG A 119 -2.00 2.40 8.34
C ARG A 119 -3.34 3.05 7.99
N ALA A 120 -3.92 2.60 6.89
CA ALA A 120 -5.30 2.84 6.46
C ALA A 120 -6.01 1.51 6.19
N ALA A 121 -7.30 1.41 6.51
CA ALA A 121 -8.13 0.25 6.19
C ALA A 121 -9.47 0.70 5.59
N SER A 122 -9.95 0.03 4.55
CA SER A 122 -11.24 0.30 3.91
C SER A 122 -12.25 -0.83 4.13
N ARG A 123 -13.54 -0.51 4.05
CA ARG A 123 -14.64 -1.47 4.01
C ARG A 123 -15.72 -1.05 3.01
#